data_AF-A0A7K3MRF6-F1
#
_entry.id   AF-A0A7K3MRF6-F1
#
_cell.length_a   1.000
_cell.length_b   1.000
_cell.length_c   1.000
_cell.angle_alpha   90.00
_cell.angle_beta   90.00
_cell.angle_gamma   90.00
#
_symmetry.space_group_name_H-M   'P 1'
#
loop_
_entity.id
_entity.type
_entity.pdbx_description
1 polymer ?
#
loop_
_entity_poly.entity_id
_entity_poly.type
_entity_poly.pdbx_seq_one_letter_code
_entity_poly.pdbx_strand_id
1 'polypeptide(L)'
;MNNINFNQTGGFPMTTNILGKMQTAYSLFNAFGNIVGDKTIISGCTVTGANTSDGVVFVDGETFEFRGGATQTKVIIKEDVQNLLFQNNNAYPSIKTRYIQFGTGVGAMNWVDFKVGFPTKNIDALVARITALEARPLVGNIPIDLIALWGRPANEIPPLWVEYTGLAGRVPVGFKTGDTDFDVVGKVGGAKGHTLTIAEMPEHDHAIGNSRRYTGGGNGGDENHPASFAGTRAHITDKQGSGQEFSILNPYRVVHYIQYKGV
;
A
#
# COMPACT_ATOMS: atom_id res chain seq x y z
N MET A 1 -38.49 -24.48 -21.44
CA MET A 1 -38.16 -24.25 -22.86
C MET A 1 -39.40 -24.56 -23.68
N ASN A 2 -39.71 -23.75 -24.70
CA ASN A 2 -40.88 -24.01 -25.54
C ASN A 2 -40.66 -25.33 -26.29
N ASN A 3 -41.62 -26.25 -26.20
CA ASN A 3 -41.56 -27.54 -26.87
C ASN A 3 -42.56 -27.55 -28.04
N ILE A 4 -42.08 -27.87 -29.24
CA ILE A 4 -42.92 -28.09 -30.42
C ILE A 4 -42.91 -29.59 -30.70
N ASN A 5 -44.05 -30.25 -30.52
CA ASN A 5 -44.17 -31.66 -30.87
C ASN A 5 -44.42 -31.81 -32.38
N PHE A 6 -43.36 -32.12 -33.12
CA PHE A 6 -43.40 -32.34 -34.58
C PHE A 6 -43.96 -33.71 -34.97
N ASN A 7 -43.90 -34.71 -34.09
CA ASN A 7 -44.32 -36.07 -34.39
C ASN A 7 -45.73 -36.31 -33.84
N GLN A 8 -46.71 -35.92 -34.64
CA GLN A 8 -48.14 -36.09 -34.34
C GLN A 8 -48.81 -37.02 -35.36
N THR A 9 -49.70 -37.88 -34.88
CA THR A 9 -50.55 -38.71 -35.73
C THR A 9 -51.41 -37.81 -36.61
N GLY A 10 -51.30 -37.95 -37.93
CA GLY A 10 -51.98 -37.08 -38.91
C GLY A 10 -51.08 -36.04 -39.61
N GLY A 11 -49.79 -35.98 -39.25
CA GLY A 11 -48.82 -35.08 -39.88
C GLY A 11 -48.75 -33.71 -39.20
N PHE A 12 -47.66 -32.97 -39.46
CA PHE A 12 -47.39 -31.68 -38.84
C PHE A 12 -47.42 -30.53 -39.86
N PRO A 13 -48.27 -29.50 -39.67
CA PRO A 13 -48.38 -28.40 -40.62
C PRO A 13 -47.19 -27.44 -40.53
N MET A 14 -46.38 -27.38 -41.60
CA MET A 14 -45.21 -26.50 -41.68
C MET A 14 -45.59 -25.11 -42.19
N THR A 15 -46.16 -24.28 -41.29
CA THR A 15 -46.57 -22.90 -41.60
C THR A 15 -45.58 -21.87 -41.07
N THR A 16 -45.61 -20.67 -41.64
CA THR A 16 -44.76 -19.53 -41.20
C THR A 16 -44.96 -19.17 -39.73
N ASN A 17 -46.17 -19.33 -39.19
CA ASN A 17 -46.45 -19.14 -37.77
C ASN A 17 -45.61 -20.09 -36.89
N ILE A 18 -45.52 -21.36 -37.27
CA ILE A 18 -44.73 -22.36 -36.54
C ILE A 18 -43.24 -22.07 -36.64
N LEU A 19 -42.76 -21.69 -37.83
CA LEU A 19 -41.36 -21.27 -37.99
C LEU A 19 -41.04 -20.04 -37.14
N GLY A 20 -41.98 -19.08 -37.01
CA GLY A 20 -41.84 -17.94 -36.09
C GLY A 20 -41.75 -18.35 -34.62
N LYS A 21 -42.47 -19.41 -34.21
CA LYS A 21 -42.33 -19.98 -32.85
C LYS A 21 -40.94 -20.57 -32.62
N MET A 22 -40.33 -21.20 -33.63
CA MET A 22 -38.93 -21.65 -33.54
C MET A 22 -37.97 -20.46 -33.45
N GLN A 23 -38.21 -19.39 -34.21
CA GLN A 23 -37.40 -18.17 -34.12
C GLN A 23 -37.43 -17.53 -32.73
N THR A 24 -38.62 -17.49 -32.13
CA THR A 24 -38.79 -17.00 -30.76
C THR A 24 -38.07 -17.92 -29.76
N ALA A 25 -38.11 -19.24 -29.96
CA ALA A 25 -37.48 -20.19 -29.05
C ALA A 25 -35.95 -20.03 -28.97
N TYR A 26 -35.25 -19.86 -30.11
CA TYR A 26 -33.80 -19.67 -30.07
C TYR A 26 -33.37 -18.25 -29.66
N SER A 27 -34.25 -17.24 -29.78
CA SER A 27 -33.94 -15.87 -29.32
C SER A 27 -33.65 -15.82 -27.81
N LEU A 28 -34.18 -16.77 -27.04
CA LEU A 28 -33.91 -16.93 -25.61
C LEU A 28 -32.42 -17.15 -25.30
N PHE A 29 -31.64 -17.73 -26.22
CA PHE A 29 -30.22 -17.96 -26.00
C PHE A 29 -29.41 -16.66 -25.90
N ASN A 30 -29.91 -15.55 -26.45
CA ASN A 30 -29.30 -14.24 -26.24
C ASN A 30 -29.26 -13.86 -24.75
N ALA A 31 -30.20 -14.35 -23.94
CA ALA A 31 -30.20 -14.08 -22.51
C ALA A 31 -28.94 -14.59 -21.80
N PHE A 32 -28.28 -15.63 -22.30
CA PHE A 32 -27.03 -16.13 -21.74
C PHE A 32 -25.86 -15.15 -21.89
N GLY A 33 -25.89 -14.25 -22.88
CA GLY A 33 -24.87 -13.20 -23.01
C GLY A 33 -24.86 -12.25 -21.82
N ASN A 34 -26.00 -12.05 -21.14
CA ASN A 34 -26.07 -11.24 -19.92
C ASN A 34 -25.23 -11.81 -18.76
N ILE A 35 -24.87 -13.10 -18.79
CA ILE A 35 -23.97 -13.68 -17.78
C ILE A 35 -22.59 -13.02 -17.85
N VAL A 36 -22.15 -12.65 -19.04
CA VAL A 36 -20.82 -12.06 -19.26
C VAL A 36 -20.88 -10.52 -19.29
N GLY A 37 -22.05 -9.96 -19.63
CA GLY A 37 -22.32 -8.52 -19.58
C GLY A 37 -22.27 -7.84 -20.95
N ASP A 38 -22.84 -6.64 -21.03
CA ASP A 38 -22.91 -5.85 -22.26
C ASP A 38 -21.53 -5.48 -22.81
N LYS A 39 -21.42 -5.33 -24.15
CA LYS A 39 -20.18 -5.09 -24.90
C LYS A 39 -19.07 -6.08 -24.53
N THR A 40 -19.33 -7.36 -24.79
CA THR A 40 -18.40 -8.44 -24.48
C THR A 40 -18.05 -9.25 -25.72
N ILE A 41 -16.78 -9.63 -25.85
CA ILE A 41 -16.31 -10.64 -26.80
C ILE A 41 -16.51 -12.01 -26.15
N ILE A 42 -17.40 -12.82 -26.71
CA ILE A 42 -17.69 -14.19 -26.26
C ILE A 42 -16.61 -15.15 -26.78
N SER A 43 -16.21 -15.00 -28.03
CA SER A 43 -15.19 -15.85 -28.66
C SER A 43 -14.53 -15.15 -29.86
N GLY A 44 -13.34 -15.60 -30.23
CA GLY A 44 -12.59 -15.04 -31.36
C GLY A 44 -12.13 -13.60 -31.11
N CYS A 45 -12.25 -12.74 -32.13
CA CYS A 45 -11.80 -11.35 -32.11
C CYS A 45 -10.33 -11.18 -31.68
N THR A 46 -9.47 -12.10 -32.12
CA THR A 46 -8.05 -12.11 -31.77
C THR A 46 -7.27 -11.13 -32.63
N VAL A 47 -6.41 -10.32 -32.01
CA VAL A 47 -5.60 -9.33 -32.74
C VAL A 47 -4.31 -9.98 -33.19
N THR A 48 -4.07 -9.98 -34.51
CA THR A 48 -2.83 -10.44 -35.14
C THR A 48 -2.28 -9.32 -36.02
N GLY A 49 -1.19 -8.69 -35.58
CA GLY A 49 -0.62 -7.52 -36.27
C GLY A 49 -1.60 -6.35 -36.27
N ALA A 50 -1.98 -5.88 -37.47
CA ALA A 50 -2.94 -4.79 -37.66
C ALA A 50 -4.39 -5.26 -37.90
N ASN A 51 -4.66 -6.56 -37.78
CA ASN A 51 -5.98 -7.14 -38.04
C ASN A 51 -6.56 -7.80 -36.79
N THR A 52 -7.88 -7.78 -36.69
CA THR A 52 -8.65 -8.58 -35.74
C THR A 52 -9.38 -9.68 -36.49
N SER A 53 -9.32 -10.92 -36.02
CA SER A 53 -10.05 -12.06 -36.59
C SER A 53 -11.57 -11.91 -36.40
N ASP A 54 -12.34 -12.75 -37.10
CA ASP A 54 -13.76 -12.92 -36.82
C ASP A 54 -13.99 -13.47 -35.41
N GLY A 55 -15.23 -13.37 -34.94
CA GLY A 55 -15.62 -13.86 -33.62
C GLY A 55 -17.10 -13.67 -33.33
N VAL A 56 -17.43 -13.67 -32.04
CA VAL A 56 -18.79 -13.47 -31.55
C VAL A 56 -18.76 -12.46 -30.42
N VAL A 57 -19.65 -11.48 -30.48
CA VAL A 57 -19.79 -10.42 -29.49
C VAL A 57 -21.22 -10.33 -28.98
N PHE A 58 -21.39 -9.83 -27.76
CA PHE A 58 -22.69 -9.57 -27.15
C PHE A 58 -22.81 -8.08 -26.86
N VAL A 59 -23.88 -7.47 -27.35
CA VAL A 59 -24.17 -6.04 -27.11
C VAL A 59 -25.66 -5.77 -27.21
N ASP A 60 -26.15 -4.83 -26.39
CA ASP A 60 -27.55 -4.40 -26.35
C ASP A 60 -28.54 -5.56 -26.16
N GLY A 61 -28.12 -6.62 -25.47
CA GLY A 61 -28.95 -7.80 -25.19
C GLY A 61 -29.01 -8.84 -26.30
N GLU A 62 -28.22 -8.70 -27.38
CA GLU A 62 -28.21 -9.61 -28.53
C GLU A 62 -26.78 -10.10 -28.85
N THR A 63 -26.68 -11.34 -29.32
CA THR A 63 -25.41 -11.93 -29.78
C THR A 63 -25.24 -11.69 -31.27
N PHE A 64 -24.11 -11.14 -31.67
CA PHE A 64 -23.77 -10.87 -33.07
C PHE A 64 -22.51 -11.62 -33.49
N GLU A 65 -22.50 -12.08 -34.73
CA GLU A 65 -21.27 -12.39 -35.44
C GLU A 65 -20.43 -11.11 -35.56
N PHE A 66 -19.16 -11.20 -35.19
CA PHE A 66 -18.18 -10.16 -35.45
C PHE A 66 -17.39 -10.54 -36.70
N ARG A 67 -17.50 -9.71 -37.74
CA ARG A 67 -16.68 -9.81 -38.95
C ARG A 67 -15.48 -8.90 -38.80
N GLY A 68 -14.32 -9.50 -38.69
CA GLY A 68 -13.04 -8.88 -38.48
C GLY A 68 -12.47 -8.21 -39.74
N GLY A 69 -11.18 -7.90 -39.68
CA GLY A 69 -10.46 -7.13 -40.70
C GLY A 69 -9.44 -6.19 -40.06
N ALA A 70 -9.04 -5.13 -40.78
CA ALA A 70 -8.14 -4.12 -40.27
C ALA A 70 -8.72 -3.47 -39.00
N THR A 71 -7.97 -3.52 -37.90
CA THR A 71 -8.43 -3.06 -36.59
C THR A 71 -8.69 -1.55 -36.61
N GLN A 72 -9.88 -1.14 -36.17
CA GLN A 72 -10.27 0.26 -36.02
C GLN A 72 -10.69 0.55 -34.57
N THR A 73 -10.90 1.82 -34.25
CA THR A 73 -11.31 2.25 -32.91
C THR A 73 -12.80 2.09 -32.65
N LYS A 74 -13.61 1.90 -33.69
CA LYS A 74 -15.07 1.80 -33.60
C LYS A 74 -15.62 0.64 -34.41
N VAL A 75 -16.73 0.10 -33.92
CA VAL A 75 -17.50 -0.95 -34.56
C VAL A 75 -18.95 -0.50 -34.70
N ILE A 76 -19.66 -1.07 -35.67
CA ILE A 76 -21.06 -0.73 -35.95
C ILE A 76 -21.83 -1.99 -36.32
N ILE A 77 -23.10 -2.04 -35.94
CA ILE A 77 -24.02 -3.09 -36.37
C ILE A 77 -24.44 -2.78 -37.81
N LYS A 78 -24.31 -3.77 -38.70
CA LYS A 78 -24.82 -3.75 -40.07
C LYS A 78 -25.91 -4.79 -40.24
N GLU A 79 -26.81 -4.57 -41.20
CA GLU A 79 -27.85 -5.50 -41.62
C GLU A 79 -27.71 -5.73 -43.13
N ASP A 80 -27.38 -6.96 -43.51
CA ASP A 80 -27.49 -7.39 -44.92
C ASP A 80 -28.90 -7.95 -45.14
N VAL A 81 -29.57 -7.48 -46.19
CA VAL A 81 -30.93 -7.93 -46.54
C VAL A 81 -30.89 -8.68 -47.86
N GLN A 82 -31.33 -9.93 -47.84
CA GLN A 82 -31.50 -10.75 -49.02
C GLN A 82 -32.96 -10.76 -49.45
N ASN A 83 -33.20 -10.34 -50.69
CA ASN A 83 -34.51 -10.39 -51.33
C ASN A 83 -34.70 -11.74 -52.03
N LEU A 84 -35.78 -12.45 -51.70
CA LEU A 84 -36.15 -13.70 -52.38
C LEU A 84 -37.28 -13.43 -53.37
N LEU A 85 -37.24 -14.11 -54.51
CA LEU A 85 -38.30 -14.10 -55.51
C LEU A 85 -39.40 -15.10 -55.11
N PHE A 86 -40.65 -14.63 -55.16
CA PHE A 86 -41.82 -15.43 -54.83
C PHE A 86 -42.50 -15.92 -56.11
N GLN A 87 -43.43 -16.87 -55.99
CA GLN A 87 -44.12 -17.49 -57.14
C GLN A 87 -44.89 -16.49 -58.02
N ASN A 88 -45.19 -15.29 -57.51
CA ASN A 88 -45.79 -14.17 -58.24
C ASN A 88 -44.76 -13.28 -58.96
N ASN A 89 -43.49 -13.71 -59.03
CA ASN A 89 -42.36 -12.99 -59.63
C ASN A 89 -41.97 -11.67 -58.93
N ASN A 90 -42.49 -11.41 -57.73
CA ASN A 90 -42.09 -10.26 -56.91
C ASN A 90 -40.96 -10.65 -55.96
N ALA A 91 -40.02 -9.73 -55.74
CA ALA A 91 -38.92 -9.90 -54.80
C ALA A 91 -39.24 -9.21 -53.46
N TYR A 92 -39.12 -9.94 -52.35
CA TYR A 92 -39.37 -9.42 -51.01
C TYR A 92 -38.16 -9.64 -50.07
N PRO A 93 -37.87 -8.69 -49.17
CA PRO A 93 -36.79 -8.83 -48.18
C PRO A 93 -37.14 -9.93 -47.18
N SER A 94 -36.49 -11.08 -47.34
CA SER A 94 -36.92 -12.33 -46.68
C SER A 94 -35.91 -12.85 -45.68
N ILE A 95 -34.62 -12.59 -45.88
CA ILE A 95 -33.56 -12.98 -44.93
C ILE A 95 -32.79 -11.73 -44.55
N LYS A 96 -32.66 -11.49 -43.25
CA LYS A 96 -31.91 -10.38 -42.68
C LYS A 96 -30.80 -10.94 -41.81
N THR A 97 -29.57 -10.54 -42.06
CA THR A 97 -28.40 -10.96 -41.28
C THR A 97 -27.78 -9.74 -40.65
N ARG A 98 -27.82 -9.66 -39.32
CA ARG A 98 -27.17 -8.60 -38.56
C ARG A 98 -25.84 -9.09 -38.01
N TYR A 99 -24.82 -8.26 -38.13
CA TYR A 99 -23.46 -8.55 -37.68
C TYR A 99 -22.77 -7.25 -37.28
N ILE A 100 -21.69 -7.37 -36.53
CA ILE A 100 -20.84 -6.25 -36.15
C ILE A 100 -19.55 -6.32 -36.95
N GLN A 101 -19.09 -5.18 -37.44
CA GLN A 101 -17.77 -5.05 -38.04
C GLN A 101 -17.15 -3.70 -37.68
N PHE A 102 -15.87 -3.53 -37.96
CA PHE A 102 -15.25 -2.22 -37.88
C PHE A 102 -15.93 -1.21 -38.82
N GLY A 103 -16.13 0.00 -38.32
CA GLY A 103 -16.78 1.07 -39.05
C GLY A 103 -17.15 2.28 -38.20
N THR A 104 -17.46 3.37 -38.89
CA THR A 104 -17.87 4.65 -38.30
C THR A 104 -19.26 5.04 -38.79
N GLY A 105 -19.98 5.84 -38.02
CA GLY A 105 -21.32 6.32 -38.37
C GLY A 105 -22.18 6.57 -37.14
N VAL A 106 -23.46 6.85 -37.38
CA VAL A 106 -24.47 6.94 -36.31
C VAL A 106 -24.66 5.56 -35.69
N GLY A 107 -24.62 5.47 -34.36
CA GLY A 107 -24.69 4.20 -33.65
C GLY A 107 -23.38 3.40 -33.61
N ALA A 108 -22.27 3.96 -34.08
CA ALA A 108 -20.96 3.32 -33.93
C ALA A 108 -20.52 3.33 -32.45
N MET A 109 -20.07 2.18 -31.97
CA MET A 109 -19.62 1.93 -30.60
C MET A 109 -18.10 1.88 -30.55
N ASN A 110 -17.52 2.27 -29.41
CA ASN A 110 -16.07 2.20 -29.25
C ASN A 110 -15.61 0.75 -29.08
N TRP A 111 -14.65 0.31 -29.88
CA TRP A 111 -14.12 -1.05 -29.79
C TRP A 111 -13.43 -1.32 -28.45
N VAL A 112 -12.82 -0.29 -27.84
CA VAL A 112 -12.16 -0.41 -26.53
C VAL A 112 -13.13 -0.75 -25.39
N ASP A 113 -14.43 -0.48 -25.55
CA ASP A 113 -15.45 -0.86 -24.58
C ASP A 113 -15.67 -2.38 -24.59
N PHE A 114 -15.39 -3.06 -25.71
CA PHE A 114 -15.55 -4.51 -25.83
C PHE A 114 -14.45 -5.24 -25.04
N LYS A 115 -14.85 -6.01 -24.02
CA LYS A 115 -13.93 -6.81 -23.21
C LYS A 115 -14.08 -8.30 -23.49
N VAL A 116 -12.97 -9.03 -23.43
CA VAL A 116 -13.02 -10.50 -23.55
C VAL A 116 -13.71 -11.08 -22.32
N GLY A 117 -14.71 -11.93 -22.57
CA GLY A 117 -15.42 -12.65 -21.53
C GLY A 117 -14.49 -13.55 -20.73
N PHE A 118 -14.64 -13.53 -19.41
CA PHE A 118 -13.84 -14.38 -18.52
C PHE A 118 -14.55 -15.72 -18.28
N PRO A 119 -13.87 -16.88 -18.45
CA PRO A 119 -14.44 -18.16 -18.08
C PRO A 119 -14.74 -18.21 -16.58
N THR A 120 -15.98 -18.54 -16.20
CA THR A 120 -16.40 -18.63 -14.79
C THR A 120 -15.58 -19.63 -13.98
N LYS A 121 -15.02 -20.66 -14.62
CA LYS A 121 -14.08 -21.63 -14.01
C LYS A 121 -12.81 -20.98 -13.43
N ASN A 122 -12.45 -19.78 -13.87
CA ASN A 122 -11.26 -19.08 -13.39
C ASN A 122 -11.54 -18.13 -12.21
N ILE A 123 -12.81 -18.01 -11.77
CA ILE A 123 -13.18 -17.15 -10.64
C ILE A 123 -12.51 -17.63 -9.35
N ASP A 124 -12.44 -18.95 -9.12
CA ASP A 124 -11.82 -19.51 -7.91
C ASP A 124 -10.33 -19.14 -7.79
N ALA A 125 -9.61 -19.09 -8.92
CA ALA A 125 -8.21 -18.67 -8.94
C ALA A 125 -8.05 -17.17 -8.62
N LEU A 126 -9.00 -16.33 -9.06
CA LEU A 126 -9.04 -14.92 -8.71
C LEU A 126 -9.34 -14.72 -7.23
N VAL A 127 -10.31 -15.47 -6.68
CA VAL A 127 -10.62 -15.46 -5.24
C VAL A 127 -9.40 -15.90 -4.44
N ALA A 128 -8.75 -17.00 -4.80
CA ALA A 128 -7.53 -17.47 -4.12
C ALA A 128 -6.41 -16.42 -4.16
N ARG A 129 -6.22 -15.75 -5.30
CA ARG A 129 -5.24 -14.67 -5.43
C ARG A 129 -5.61 -13.45 -4.59
N ILE A 130 -6.88 -13.07 -4.53
CA ILE A 130 -7.38 -11.96 -3.69
C ILE A 130 -7.19 -12.30 -2.21
N THR A 131 -7.63 -13.48 -1.77
CA THR A 131 -7.42 -13.95 -0.39
C THR A 131 -5.94 -13.99 -0.04
N ALA A 132 -5.06 -14.42 -0.95
CA ALA A 132 -3.62 -14.37 -0.73
C ALA A 132 -3.10 -12.92 -0.60
N LEU A 133 -3.63 -11.97 -1.39
CA LEU A 133 -3.26 -10.55 -1.29
C LEU A 133 -3.81 -9.87 -0.03
N GLU A 134 -5.01 -10.22 0.41
CA GLU A 134 -5.61 -9.71 1.65
C GLU A 134 -4.95 -10.34 2.89
N ALA A 135 -4.51 -11.60 2.79
CA ALA A 135 -3.74 -12.28 3.81
C ALA A 135 -2.27 -11.83 3.84
N ARG A 136 -1.78 -11.12 2.81
CA ARG A 136 -0.51 -10.37 2.95
C ARG A 136 -0.80 -9.32 4.01
N PRO A 137 -0.21 -9.45 5.20
CA PRO A 137 -0.43 -8.43 6.20
C PRO A 137 0.24 -7.16 5.64
N LEU A 138 -0.23 -5.96 6.02
CA LEU A 138 0.27 -4.66 5.55
C LEU A 138 1.82 -4.50 5.65
N VAL A 139 2.48 -5.46 6.29
CA VAL A 139 3.92 -5.79 6.34
C VAL A 139 4.58 -6.21 5.02
N GLY A 140 3.88 -6.33 3.88
CA GLY A 140 4.56 -6.54 2.58
C GLY A 140 5.63 -5.48 2.26
N ASN A 141 5.59 -4.34 2.94
CA ASN A 141 6.54 -3.24 2.85
C ASN A 141 7.41 -3.04 4.11
N ILE A 142 7.30 -3.90 5.12
CA ILE A 142 8.08 -3.79 6.35
C ILE A 142 9.30 -4.70 6.22
N PRO A 143 10.53 -4.15 6.19
CA PRO A 143 11.74 -4.95 6.12
C PRO A 143 11.85 -5.89 7.32
N ILE A 144 12.30 -7.12 7.07
CA ILE A 144 12.69 -8.04 8.14
C ILE A 144 13.74 -7.36 9.02
N ASP A 145 13.64 -7.58 10.33
CA ASP A 145 14.48 -7.00 11.36
C ASP A 145 14.31 -5.49 11.61
N LEU A 146 13.27 -4.85 11.02
CA LEU A 146 12.89 -3.49 11.39
C LEU A 146 12.58 -3.42 12.89
N ILE A 147 13.19 -2.44 13.57
CA ILE A 147 12.92 -2.12 14.97
C ILE A 147 11.97 -0.92 15.03
N ALA A 148 10.87 -1.05 15.76
CA ALA A 148 9.87 0.01 15.95
C ALA A 148 9.56 0.27 17.43
N LEU A 149 9.04 1.45 17.73
CA LEU A 149 8.55 1.83 19.06
C LEU A 149 7.16 1.22 19.30
N TRP A 150 6.97 0.61 20.47
CA TRP A 150 5.71 -0.01 20.90
C TRP A 150 5.25 0.56 22.24
N GLY A 151 4.17 1.34 22.20
CA GLY A 151 3.63 2.05 23.37
C GLY A 151 2.63 1.26 24.22
N ARG A 152 2.45 -0.04 23.97
CA ARG A 152 1.53 -0.91 24.70
C ARG A 152 2.29 -2.04 25.44
N PRO A 153 1.63 -2.79 26.34
CA PRO A 153 2.26 -3.92 27.03
C PRO A 153 2.85 -4.98 26.09
N ALA A 154 3.86 -5.70 26.57
CA ALA A 154 4.54 -6.76 25.81
C ALA A 154 3.64 -7.96 25.43
N ASN A 155 2.60 -8.24 26.22
CA ASN A 155 1.63 -9.30 25.90
C ASN A 155 0.66 -8.93 24.76
N GLU A 156 0.66 -7.68 24.29
CA GLU A 156 -0.13 -7.20 23.16
C GLU A 156 0.68 -7.05 21.87
N ILE A 157 1.94 -7.52 21.83
CA ILE A 157 2.78 -7.43 20.64
C ILE A 157 2.09 -8.18 19.47
N PRO A 158 1.93 -7.54 18.30
CA PRO A 158 1.25 -8.17 17.17
C PRO A 158 1.96 -9.45 16.68
N PRO A 159 1.24 -10.39 16.06
CA PRO A 159 1.86 -11.54 15.40
C PRO A 159 2.95 -11.12 14.42
N LEU A 160 3.99 -11.97 14.27
CA LEU A 160 5.19 -11.73 13.45
C LEU A 160 6.14 -10.65 13.99
N TRP A 161 5.85 -10.07 15.15
CA TRP A 161 6.75 -9.19 15.89
C TRP A 161 7.22 -9.87 17.18
N VAL A 162 8.42 -9.53 17.62
CA VAL A 162 8.98 -9.98 18.89
C VAL A 162 9.53 -8.79 19.66
N GLU A 163 9.57 -8.89 20.99
CA GLU A 163 10.24 -7.87 21.80
C GLU A 163 11.74 -7.79 21.47
N TYR A 164 12.27 -6.58 21.30
CA TYR A 164 13.67 -6.30 21.03
C TYR A 164 14.35 -5.67 22.24
N THR A 165 15.17 -6.46 22.93
CA THR A 165 15.81 -6.04 24.20
C THR A 165 17.15 -5.32 24.01
N GLY A 166 17.70 -5.28 22.80
CA GLY A 166 18.99 -4.62 22.52
C GLY A 166 19.02 -3.12 22.85
N LEU A 167 17.86 -2.47 22.84
CA LEU A 167 17.68 -1.05 23.20
C LEU A 167 17.02 -0.86 24.58
N ALA A 168 16.89 -1.91 25.39
CA ALA A 168 16.32 -1.80 26.73
C ALA A 168 17.13 -0.79 27.59
N GLY A 169 16.44 0.23 28.11
CA GLY A 169 17.04 1.30 28.91
C GLY A 169 17.97 2.24 28.13
N ARG A 170 17.91 2.24 26.79
CA ARG A 170 18.76 3.05 25.90
C ARG A 170 17.92 3.84 24.91
N VAL A 171 18.45 4.99 24.50
CA VAL A 171 17.90 5.78 23.40
C VAL A 171 18.75 5.51 22.16
N PRO A 172 18.17 5.12 21.02
CA PRO A 172 18.93 4.88 19.80
C PRO A 172 19.51 6.19 19.28
N VAL A 173 20.76 6.14 18.82
CA VAL A 173 21.45 7.23 18.13
C VAL A 173 21.73 6.77 16.70
N GLY A 174 21.60 7.69 15.74
CA GLY A 174 21.84 7.39 14.32
C GLY A 174 23.30 7.04 14.07
N PHE A 175 23.53 6.00 13.27
CA PHE A 175 24.87 5.67 12.77
C PHE A 175 25.44 6.85 11.97
N LYS A 176 26.71 7.18 12.21
CA LYS A 176 27.39 8.29 11.56
C LYS A 176 28.84 7.92 11.23
N THR A 177 29.12 7.78 9.94
CA THR A 177 30.47 7.49 9.45
C THR A 177 31.47 8.59 9.84
N GLY A 178 32.64 8.20 10.33
CA GLY A 178 33.73 9.10 10.71
C GLY A 178 33.60 9.70 12.11
N ASP A 179 32.54 9.35 12.85
CA ASP A 179 32.36 9.73 14.25
C ASP A 179 32.68 8.53 15.13
N THR A 180 33.81 8.57 15.85
CA THR A 180 34.31 7.39 16.59
C THR A 180 33.33 6.88 17.64
N ASP A 181 32.36 7.69 18.08
CA ASP A 181 31.35 7.27 19.06
C ASP A 181 30.14 6.58 18.40
N PHE A 182 29.89 6.85 17.11
CA PHE A 182 28.66 6.44 16.40
C PHE A 182 28.91 5.74 15.04
N ASP A 183 30.15 5.35 14.73
CA ASP A 183 30.58 4.72 13.48
C ASP A 183 30.49 3.18 13.48
N VAL A 184 29.97 2.58 14.54
CA VAL A 184 29.74 1.12 14.66
C VAL A 184 28.32 0.85 15.14
N VAL A 185 27.55 0.12 14.32
CA VAL A 185 26.19 -0.31 14.70
C VAL A 185 26.25 -1.23 15.92
N GLY A 186 25.42 -0.93 16.93
CA GLY A 186 25.36 -1.68 18.18
C GLY A 186 26.40 -1.25 19.23
N LYS A 187 27.26 -0.26 18.93
CA LYS A 187 28.09 0.38 19.95
C LYS A 187 27.21 1.02 21.02
N VAL A 188 27.61 0.84 22.28
CA VAL A 188 26.88 1.36 23.45
C VAL A 188 27.72 2.39 24.18
N GLY A 189 27.05 3.35 24.83
CA GLY A 189 27.69 4.39 25.62
C GLY A 189 26.66 5.16 26.46
N GLY A 190 27.11 6.24 27.09
CA GLY A 190 26.31 7.09 27.96
C GLY A 190 26.23 6.63 29.41
N ALA A 191 25.69 7.50 30.26
CA ALA A 191 25.49 7.26 31.69
C ALA A 191 24.11 7.78 32.12
N LYS A 192 23.63 7.35 33.29
CA LYS A 192 22.37 7.85 33.87
C LYS A 192 22.60 9.04 34.81
N GLY A 193 23.77 9.07 35.47
CA GLY A 193 24.20 10.16 36.31
C GLY A 193 25.67 10.49 36.08
N HIS A 194 26.10 11.62 36.64
CA HIS A 194 27.47 12.09 36.60
C HIS A 194 27.88 12.68 37.95
N THR A 195 29.13 12.47 38.33
CA THR A 195 29.74 13.14 39.49
C THR A 195 30.87 14.02 38.99
N LEU A 196 30.83 15.31 39.32
CA LEU A 196 31.85 16.26 38.87
C LEU A 196 33.24 15.85 39.36
N THR A 197 34.18 15.85 38.43
CA THR A 197 35.61 15.64 38.67
C THR A 197 36.33 16.96 38.86
N ILE A 198 37.54 16.91 39.40
CA ILE A 198 38.39 18.10 39.59
C ILE A 198 38.66 18.80 38.25
N ALA A 199 38.83 18.04 37.17
CA ALA A 199 39.09 18.59 35.83
C ALA A 199 37.89 19.33 35.22
N GLU A 200 36.68 19.11 35.76
CA GLU A 200 35.44 19.76 35.31
C GLU A 200 35.08 20.98 36.17
N MET A 201 35.90 21.32 37.17
CA MET A 201 35.72 22.55 37.95
C MET A 201 36.26 23.75 37.17
N PRO A 202 35.49 24.83 37.02
CA PRO A 202 36.01 26.09 36.48
C PRO A 202 37.17 26.63 37.31
N GLU A 203 38.10 27.30 36.64
CA GLU A 203 39.12 28.10 37.32
C GLU A 203 38.43 29.14 38.20
N HIS A 204 38.89 29.25 39.45
CA HIS A 204 38.37 30.18 40.42
C HIS A 204 39.49 30.59 41.39
N ASP A 205 39.37 31.77 41.97
CA ASP A 205 40.26 32.28 43.00
C ASP A 205 39.50 32.63 44.28
N HIS A 206 40.26 32.80 45.35
CA HIS A 206 39.72 33.23 46.64
C HIS A 206 40.39 34.55 47.03
N ALA A 207 39.59 35.62 47.12
CA ALA A 207 40.08 36.89 47.64
C ALA A 207 40.21 36.83 49.16
N ILE A 208 41.44 36.93 49.67
CA ILE A 208 41.70 37.11 51.09
C ILE A 208 41.94 38.60 51.33
N GLY A 209 40.99 39.28 51.98
CA GLY A 209 41.11 40.69 52.32
C GLY A 209 42.17 40.90 53.41
N ASN A 210 43.29 41.54 53.07
CA ASN A 210 44.25 42.00 54.07
C ASN A 210 43.75 43.32 54.67
N SER A 211 43.43 43.36 55.96
CA SER A 211 43.06 44.60 56.64
C SER A 211 44.23 45.58 56.60
N ARG A 212 44.09 46.67 55.85
CA ARG A 212 45.06 47.79 55.89
C ARG A 212 45.11 48.32 57.31
N ARG A 213 46.27 48.18 57.98
CA ARG A 213 46.55 48.80 59.28
C ARG A 213 46.34 50.31 59.17
N TYR A 214 45.33 50.84 59.87
CA TYR A 214 45.22 52.27 60.14
C TYR A 214 46.29 52.60 61.21
N THR A 215 47.33 53.34 60.84
CA THR A 215 48.37 53.79 61.78
C THR A 215 47.85 55.03 62.52
N GLY A 216 46.98 54.82 63.50
CA GLY A 216 46.57 55.83 64.48
C GLY A 216 46.84 55.30 65.88
N GLY A 217 47.83 55.88 66.56
CA GLY A 217 48.27 55.44 67.88
C GLY A 217 47.18 55.57 68.95
N GLY A 218 46.83 54.44 69.57
CA GLY A 218 46.00 54.36 70.75
C GLY A 218 46.04 52.94 71.30
N ASN A 219 46.46 52.78 72.56
CA ASN A 219 46.47 51.50 73.28
C ASN A 219 45.05 50.94 73.40
N GLY A 220 44.70 50.01 72.52
CA GLY A 220 43.52 49.17 72.56
C GLY A 220 43.76 48.06 71.55
N GLY A 221 43.84 46.81 72.00
CA GLY A 221 44.33 45.69 71.21
C GLY A 221 43.47 45.42 69.99
N ASP A 222 43.94 45.84 68.82
CA ASP A 222 43.57 45.26 67.54
C ASP A 222 44.77 44.43 67.05
N GLU A 223 44.68 43.12 67.23
CA GLU A 223 45.63 42.15 66.67
C GLU A 223 45.45 42.04 65.15
N ASN A 224 45.76 43.12 64.42
CA ASN A 224 46.03 43.04 62.99
C ASN A 224 47.48 42.59 62.80
N HIS A 225 47.74 41.31 63.05
CA HIS A 225 48.88 40.61 62.47
C HIS A 225 48.54 40.33 60.98
N PRO A 226 49.14 41.03 59.99
CA PRO A 226 49.41 40.36 58.73
C PRO A 226 50.42 39.31 59.15
N ALA A 227 49.96 38.09 59.28
CA ALA A 227 50.74 37.12 59.99
C ALA A 227 52.00 36.80 59.19
N SER A 228 53.09 37.47 59.53
CA SER A 228 54.45 37.06 59.23
C SER A 228 54.71 35.82 60.08
N PHE A 229 54.04 34.72 59.72
CA PHE A 229 54.27 33.43 60.31
C PHE A 229 55.61 32.92 59.79
N ALA A 230 56.61 32.93 60.66
CA ALA A 230 57.78 32.08 60.51
C ALA A 230 57.30 30.62 60.67
N GLY A 231 56.84 30.03 59.57
CA GLY A 231 56.33 28.65 59.54
C GLY A 231 55.47 28.41 58.31
N THR A 232 55.87 27.43 57.50
CA THR A 232 55.28 27.00 56.22
C THR A 232 53.87 26.40 56.37
N ARG A 233 52.90 27.11 56.96
CA ARG A 233 51.51 26.65 57.08
C ARG A 233 50.65 27.38 56.05
N ALA A 234 50.28 26.67 54.98
CA ALA A 234 49.34 27.18 53.99
C ALA A 234 47.96 27.39 54.65
N HIS A 235 47.42 28.59 54.54
CA HIS A 235 46.03 28.86 54.89
C HIS A 235 45.16 28.36 53.73
N ILE A 236 44.49 27.22 53.91
CA ILE A 236 43.54 26.66 52.95
C ILE A 236 42.12 26.95 53.42
N THR A 237 41.22 27.22 52.49
CA THR A 237 39.78 27.28 52.78
C THR A 237 39.26 25.89 53.16
N ASP A 238 38.11 25.84 53.82
CA ASP A 238 37.39 24.58 54.00
C ASP A 238 36.99 23.98 52.65
N LYS A 239 36.86 22.65 52.62
CA LYS A 239 36.36 21.94 51.44
C LYS A 239 34.89 22.31 51.23
N GLN A 240 34.56 22.78 50.04
CA GLN A 240 33.20 23.04 49.60
C GLN A 240 32.84 22.12 48.42
N GLY A 241 31.56 21.79 48.30
CA GLY A 241 31.04 20.81 47.33
C GLY A 241 30.66 19.47 47.99
N SER A 242 29.47 18.97 47.69
CA SER A 242 28.93 17.74 48.30
C SER A 242 29.37 16.44 47.59
N GLY A 243 29.98 16.57 46.41
CA GLY A 243 30.40 15.43 45.58
C GLY A 243 29.26 14.48 45.20
N GLN A 244 28.01 14.92 45.28
CA GLN A 244 26.85 14.08 45.01
C GLN A 244 26.67 13.88 43.51
N GLU A 245 26.36 12.65 43.11
CA GLU A 245 25.93 12.33 41.75
C GLU A 245 24.61 13.04 41.45
N PHE A 246 24.47 13.56 40.23
CA PHE A 246 23.21 14.09 39.73
C PHE A 246 22.78 13.38 38.44
N SER A 247 21.48 13.30 38.22
CA SER A 247 20.91 12.69 37.02
C SER A 247 21.22 13.53 35.79
N ILE A 248 21.68 12.87 34.72
CA ILE A 248 21.83 13.47 33.38
C ILE A 248 20.72 13.01 32.42
N LEU A 249 19.70 12.31 32.95
CA LEU A 249 18.56 11.87 32.15
C LEU A 249 17.64 13.04 31.80
N ASN A 250 17.39 13.21 30.50
CA ASN A 250 16.30 14.04 30.01
C ASN A 250 14.94 13.43 30.39
N PRO A 251 13.85 14.20 30.48
CA PRO A 251 12.50 13.65 30.65
C PRO A 251 12.19 12.60 29.58
N TYR A 252 11.73 11.41 29.99
CA TYR A 252 11.49 10.28 29.09
C TYR A 252 10.18 9.54 29.39
N ARG A 253 9.69 8.80 28.39
CA ARG A 253 8.60 7.82 28.53
C ARG A 253 9.12 6.44 28.15
N VAL A 254 8.87 5.46 29.02
CA VAL A 254 9.25 4.07 28.78
C VAL A 254 8.27 3.45 27.79
N VAL A 255 8.81 2.85 26.74
CA VAL A 255 8.09 2.07 25.71
C VAL A 255 8.91 0.82 25.40
N HIS A 256 8.28 -0.19 24.80
CA HIS A 256 9.01 -1.34 24.28
C HIS A 256 9.59 -1.03 22.91
N TYR A 257 10.68 -1.70 22.56
CA TYR A 257 11.11 -1.83 21.17
C TYR A 257 10.66 -3.20 20.69
N ILE A 258 10.15 -3.29 19.46
CA ILE A 258 9.74 -4.55 18.84
C ILE A 258 10.44 -4.71 17.50
N GLN A 259 10.78 -5.95 17.15
CA GLN A 259 11.43 -6.31 15.90
C GLN A 259 10.51 -7.15 15.03
N TYR A 260 10.40 -6.80 13.75
CA TYR A 260 9.63 -7.57 12.79
C TYR A 260 10.42 -8.82 12.35
N LYS A 261 9.82 -10.00 12.46
CA LYS A 261 10.44 -11.29 12.08
C LYS A 261 9.94 -11.88 10.77
N GLY A 262 8.89 -11.30 10.18
CA GLY A 262 8.34 -11.86 8.93
C GLY A 262 7.56 -13.15 9.15
N VAL A 263 7.02 -13.65 8.03
CA VAL A 263 6.49 -15.02 7.89
C VAL A 263 7.62 -15.91 7.40
#